data_AF-A0A5D6W923-F1
#
_entry.id   AF-A0A5D6W923-F1
#
_cell.length_a   1.000
_cell.length_b   1.000
_cell.length_c   1.000
_cell.angle_alpha   90.00
_cell.angle_beta   90.00
_cell.angle_gamma   90.00
#
_symmetry.space_group_name_H-M   'P 1'
#
loop_
_entity.id
_entity.type
_entity.pdbx_description
1 polymer ?
#
loop_
_entity_poly.entity_id
_entity_poly.type
_entity_poly.pdbx_seq_one_letter_code
_entity_poly.pdbx_strand_id
1 'polypeptide(L)'
;MAVFQLMKDDNNQYICPKCKGKLRFVDGRAVQIVDGRADMSSILPKYECDHCGIYFQELLGSGFYNEYDLPQKKAAKKIVKTGDLQPMVLKRDQNNQCVCPRCGEMMDFVEGQAVRLVDGIPDMENVKDHFYCKRCNSTFRRLAMTNYFQWSEK
;
A
#
# COMPACT_ATOMS: atom_id res chain seq x y z
N MET A 1 -9.46 -3.74 28.45
CA MET A 1 -10.36 -4.29 27.43
C MET A 1 -11.75 -3.78 27.75
N ALA A 2 -12.26 -2.85 26.94
CA ALA A 2 -13.64 -2.38 27.07
C ALA A 2 -14.53 -3.24 26.16
N VAL A 3 -15.63 -3.72 26.71
CA VAL A 3 -16.62 -4.53 26.00
C VAL A 3 -17.84 -3.67 25.76
N PHE A 4 -18.36 -3.68 24.53
CA PHE A 4 -19.46 -2.82 24.11
C PHE A 4 -20.67 -3.64 23.71
N GLN A 5 -21.85 -3.11 24.04
CA GLN A 5 -23.12 -3.58 23.49
C GLN A 5 -23.54 -2.59 22.41
N LEU A 6 -23.51 -3.03 21.15
CA LEU A 6 -23.84 -2.17 20.02
C LEU A 6 -25.36 -1.97 19.93
N MET A 7 -25.79 -0.71 19.79
CA MET A 7 -27.19 -0.35 19.58
C MET A 7 -27.52 -0.35 18.10
N LYS A 8 -28.77 -0.66 17.78
CA LYS A 8 -29.29 -0.61 16.41
C LYS A 8 -30.13 0.64 16.21
N ASP A 9 -30.05 1.18 15.00
CA ASP A 9 -30.93 2.24 14.52
C ASP A 9 -32.30 1.69 14.09
N ASP A 10 -33.23 2.59 13.75
CA ASP A 10 -34.56 2.26 13.20
C ASP A 10 -34.48 1.39 11.94
N ASN A 11 -33.37 1.45 11.21
CA ASN A 11 -33.09 0.64 10.03
C ASN A 11 -32.42 -0.71 10.33
N ASN A 12 -32.42 -1.16 11.60
CA ASN A 12 -31.78 -2.41 12.05
C ASN A 12 -30.26 -2.47 11.77
N GLN A 13 -29.60 -1.31 11.61
CA GLN A 13 -28.15 -1.18 11.41
C GLN A 13 -27.47 -0.81 12.72
N TYR A 14 -26.31 -1.39 13.00
CA TYR A 14 -25.55 -1.06 14.20
C TYR A 14 -24.92 0.33 14.11
N ILE A 15 -24.93 1.05 15.24
CA ILE A 15 -24.41 2.40 15.38
C ILE A 15 -23.13 2.38 16.22
N CYS A 16 -22.12 3.16 15.80
CA CYS A 16 -20.88 3.34 16.55
C CYS A 16 -21.14 4.09 17.87
N PRO A 17 -20.73 3.56 19.04
CA PRO A 17 -20.94 4.22 20.32
C PRO A 17 -20.10 5.50 20.48
N LYS A 18 -19.01 5.67 19.72
CA LYS A 18 -18.12 6.84 19.82
C LYS A 18 -18.57 8.02 18.98
N CYS A 19 -18.90 7.80 17.70
CA CYS A 19 -19.26 8.88 16.78
C CYS A 19 -20.74 8.91 16.40
N LYS A 20 -21.56 7.95 16.86
CA LYS A 20 -22.95 7.77 16.44
C LYS A 20 -23.14 7.56 14.93
N GLY A 21 -22.07 7.23 14.21
CA GLY A 21 -22.10 6.92 12.78
C GLY A 21 -22.58 5.49 12.53
N LYS A 22 -23.06 5.23 11.31
CA LYS A 22 -23.47 3.89 10.86
C LYS A 22 -22.26 2.98 10.74
N LEU A 23 -22.35 1.76 11.27
CA LEU A 23 -21.31 0.75 11.13
C LEU A 23 -21.52 -0.06 9.85
N ARG A 24 -20.44 -0.36 9.14
CA ARG A 24 -20.45 -1.26 7.99
C ARG A 24 -20.22 -2.69 8.47
N PHE A 25 -21.18 -3.57 8.20
CA PHE A 25 -20.97 -5.00 8.39
C PHE A 25 -19.99 -5.53 7.34
N VAL A 26 -18.96 -6.23 7.79
CA VAL A 26 -18.01 -6.94 6.94
C VAL A 26 -18.08 -8.41 7.32
N ASP A 27 -18.53 -9.20 6.35
CA ASP A 27 -18.62 -10.66 6.49
C ASP A 27 -17.23 -11.27 6.71
N GLY A 28 -17.18 -12.33 7.51
CA GLY A 28 -15.95 -13.07 7.77
C GLY A 28 -15.45 -13.70 6.47
N ARG A 29 -14.18 -13.51 6.12
CA ARG A 29 -13.61 -14.11 4.90
C ARG A 29 -12.99 -15.45 5.21
N ALA A 30 -12.94 -16.35 4.22
CA ALA A 30 -12.12 -17.55 4.32
C ALA A 30 -10.65 -17.18 4.63
N VAL A 31 -9.94 -18.03 5.36
CA VAL A 31 -8.54 -17.84 5.74
C VAL A 31 -7.72 -17.50 4.49
N GLN A 32 -7.10 -16.32 4.47
CA GLN A 32 -6.16 -15.93 3.42
C GLN A 32 -4.74 -15.95 3.99
N ILE A 33 -3.81 -16.47 3.19
CA ILE A 33 -2.38 -16.44 3.51
C ILE A 33 -1.87 -15.08 3.03
N VAL A 34 -1.47 -14.22 3.96
CA VAL A 34 -0.80 -12.94 3.69
C VAL A 34 0.64 -13.06 4.19
N ASP A 35 1.62 -12.85 3.30
CA ASP A 35 3.06 -12.94 3.61
C ASP A 35 3.49 -14.26 4.31
N GLY A 36 2.91 -15.39 3.89
CA GLY A 36 3.25 -16.71 4.41
C GLY A 36 2.67 -17.03 5.81
N ARG A 37 1.82 -16.15 6.37
CA ARG A 37 1.09 -16.37 7.62
C ARG A 37 -0.41 -16.42 7.35
N ALA A 38 -1.11 -17.33 8.02
CA ALA A 38 -2.56 -17.38 7.96
C ALA A 38 -3.15 -16.19 8.73
N ASP A 39 -3.85 -15.29 8.04
CA ASP A 39 -4.54 -14.17 8.67
C ASP A 39 -5.84 -14.70 9.31
N MET A 40 -5.79 -14.96 10.61
CA MET A 40 -6.94 -15.43 11.38
C MET A 40 -7.89 -14.30 11.81
N SER A 41 -7.42 -13.04 11.75
CA SER A 41 -8.18 -11.85 12.16
C SER A 41 -9.27 -11.47 11.15
N SER A 42 -9.18 -11.95 9.91
CA SER A 42 -10.16 -11.69 8.85
C SER A 42 -11.29 -12.72 8.77
N ILE A 43 -11.25 -13.77 9.59
CA ILE A 43 -12.18 -14.91 9.52
C ILE A 43 -13.53 -14.61 10.15
N LEU A 44 -13.54 -13.82 11.22
CA LEU A 44 -14.75 -13.55 11.98
C LEU A 44 -15.45 -12.29 11.47
N PRO A 45 -16.80 -12.27 11.47
CA PRO A 45 -17.56 -11.11 11.07
C PRO A 45 -17.28 -9.92 11.99
N LYS A 46 -17.24 -8.72 11.42
CA LYS A 46 -16.93 -7.49 12.15
C LYS A 46 -17.73 -6.30 11.64
N TYR A 47 -17.86 -5.31 12.51
CA TYR A 47 -18.51 -4.04 12.20
C TYR A 47 -17.48 -2.92 12.17
N GLU A 48 -17.26 -2.34 11.00
CA GLU A 48 -16.24 -1.33 10.77
C GLU A 48 -16.84 0.08 10.83
N CYS A 49 -16.19 0.98 11.57
CA CYS A 49 -16.49 2.41 11.59
C CYS A 49 -15.45 3.17 10.77
N ASP A 50 -15.77 3.53 9.53
CA ASP A 50 -14.86 4.29 8.67
C ASP A 50 -14.58 5.72 9.21
N HIS A 51 -15.49 6.28 10.04
CA HIS A 51 -15.31 7.60 10.66
C HIS A 51 -14.31 7.62 11.82
N CYS A 52 -14.34 6.59 12.67
CA CYS A 52 -13.45 6.51 13.84
C CYS A 52 -12.16 5.75 13.54
N GLY A 53 -12.12 4.98 12.44
CA GLY A 53 -11.00 4.07 12.18
C GLY A 53 -10.91 2.94 13.21
N ILE A 54 -12.05 2.48 13.73
CA ILE A 54 -12.14 1.33 14.64
C ILE A 54 -13.08 0.26 14.07
N TYR A 55 -12.88 -0.99 14.43
CA TYR A 55 -13.84 -2.07 14.19
C TYR A 55 -14.24 -2.77 15.48
N PHE A 56 -15.45 -3.28 15.47
CA PHE A 56 -16.05 -4.03 16.57
C PHE A 56 -16.22 -5.49 16.14
N GLN A 57 -15.70 -6.42 16.94
CA GLN A 57 -15.78 -7.84 16.67
C GLN A 57 -16.50 -8.56 17.80
N GLU A 58 -17.47 -9.40 17.44
CA GLU A 58 -18.29 -10.11 18.42
C GLU A 58 -17.51 -11.23 19.12
N LEU A 59 -17.72 -11.35 20.43
CA LEU A 59 -17.19 -12.43 21.24
C LEU A 59 -18.13 -13.64 21.17
N LEU A 60 -17.81 -14.61 20.30
CA LEU A 60 -18.40 -15.95 20.29
C LEU A 60 -19.96 -15.99 20.30
N GLY A 61 -20.62 -15.02 19.66
CA GLY A 61 -22.09 -14.96 19.60
C GLY A 61 -22.78 -14.52 20.90
N SER A 62 -22.03 -13.90 21.82
CA SER A 62 -22.56 -13.44 23.11
C SER A 62 -23.35 -12.13 23.02
N GLY A 63 -23.39 -11.45 21.86
CA GLY A 63 -23.94 -10.10 21.70
C GLY A 63 -23.04 -8.98 22.23
N PHE A 64 -21.83 -9.31 22.69
CA PHE A 64 -20.82 -8.38 23.18
C PHE A 64 -19.67 -8.21 22.19
N TYR A 65 -19.17 -6.98 22.06
CA TYR A 65 -18.20 -6.61 21.04
C TYR A 65 -16.93 -6.02 21.67
N ASN A 66 -15.77 -6.48 21.19
CA ASN A 66 -14.49 -5.85 21.48
C ASN A 66 -14.17 -4.78 20.43
N GLU A 67 -13.54 -3.69 20.88
CA GLU A 67 -13.01 -2.65 20.00
C GLU A 67 -11.56 -2.93 19.59
N TYR A 68 -11.25 -2.66 18.34
CA TYR A 68 -9.91 -2.75 17.77
C TYR A 68 -9.71 -1.62 16.75
N ASP A 69 -8.47 -1.20 16.53
CA ASP A 69 -8.16 -0.21 15.50
C ASP A 69 -8.25 -0.85 14.11
N LEU A 70 -8.91 -0.15 13.17
CA LEU A 70 -8.91 -0.56 11.77
C LEU A 70 -7.47 -0.48 11.25
N PRO A 71 -6.88 -1.58 10.75
CA PRO A 71 -5.59 -1.51 10.09
C PRO A 71 -5.75 -0.56 8.90
N GLN A 72 -4.99 0.54 8.89
CA GLN A 72 -5.00 1.47 7.79
C GLN A 72 -4.58 0.71 6.53
N LYS A 73 -5.56 0.37 5.68
CA LYS A 73 -5.28 -0.09 4.33
C LYS A 73 -4.55 1.06 3.67
N LYS A 74 -3.22 0.94 3.53
CA LYS A 74 -2.42 1.87 2.73
C LYS A 74 -3.14 1.95 1.38
N ALA A 75 -3.84 3.06 1.14
CA ALA A 75 -4.60 3.24 -0.07
C ALA A 75 -3.62 2.99 -1.22
N ALA A 76 -3.90 1.97 -2.05
CA ALA A 76 -3.09 1.71 -3.22
C ALA A 76 -3.12 3.00 -4.04
N LYS A 77 -2.02 3.77 -4.00
CA LYS A 77 -1.91 4.99 -4.79
C LYS A 77 -2.17 4.59 -6.24
N LYS A 78 -3.16 5.22 -6.85
CA LYS A 78 -3.48 4.97 -8.26
C LYS A 78 -2.21 5.19 -9.06
N ILE A 79 -1.85 4.20 -9.87
CA ILE A 79 -0.66 4.27 -10.72
C ILE A 79 -0.85 5.45 -11.67
N VAL A 80 -0.01 6.47 -11.54
CA VAL A 80 -0.04 7.65 -12.40
C VAL A 80 0.37 7.22 -13.80
N LYS A 81 -0.34 7.73 -14.82
CA LYS A 81 0.03 7.48 -16.21
C LYS A 81 1.30 8.24 -16.53
N THR A 82 2.06 7.64 -17.42
CA THR A 82 3.45 7.99 -17.62
C THR A 82 3.58 9.29 -18.42
N GLY A 83 2.66 9.57 -19.34
CA GLY A 83 2.56 10.87 -20.02
C GLY A 83 2.28 12.08 -19.12
N ASP A 84 1.81 11.88 -17.89
CA ASP A 84 1.48 12.97 -16.94
C ASP A 84 2.64 13.30 -15.98
N LEU A 85 3.73 12.53 -16.02
CA LEU A 85 4.88 12.72 -15.13
C LEU A 85 5.90 13.68 -15.76
N GLN A 86 6.03 14.86 -15.16
CA GLN A 86 7.09 15.81 -15.50
C GLN A 86 8.45 15.31 -14.98
N PRO A 87 9.57 15.71 -15.62
CA PRO A 87 10.90 15.45 -15.09
C PRO A 87 11.00 15.95 -13.64
N MET A 88 11.51 15.11 -12.74
CA MET A 88 11.51 15.43 -11.32
C MET A 88 12.83 15.06 -10.65
N VAL A 89 13.09 15.71 -9.51
CA VAL A 89 14.29 15.43 -8.71
C VAL A 89 13.97 14.24 -7.80
N LEU A 90 14.64 13.11 -8.05
CA LEU A 90 14.58 11.94 -7.19
C LEU A 90 15.81 11.92 -6.29
N LYS A 91 15.59 11.78 -4.98
CA LYS A 91 16.67 11.68 -3.98
C LYS A 91 16.65 10.28 -3.37
N ARG A 92 17.85 9.69 -3.26
CA ARG A 92 18.06 8.43 -2.56
C ARG A 92 18.06 8.66 -1.04
N ASP A 93 17.52 7.71 -0.31
CA ASP A 93 17.60 7.63 1.15
C ASP A 93 18.90 6.92 1.61
N GLN A 94 19.00 6.61 2.91
CA GLN A 94 20.16 5.92 3.49
C GLN A 94 20.34 4.48 2.98
N ASN A 95 19.30 3.88 2.38
CA ASN A 95 19.29 2.53 1.87
C ASN A 95 19.43 2.47 0.33
N ASN A 96 19.82 3.58 -0.32
CA ASN A 96 19.83 3.70 -1.78
C ASN A 96 18.45 3.48 -2.43
N GLN A 97 17.37 3.81 -1.72
CA GLN A 97 15.99 3.68 -2.21
C GLN A 97 15.34 5.05 -2.38
N CYS A 98 14.28 5.09 -3.18
CA CYS A 98 13.44 6.26 -3.35
C CYS A 98 11.97 5.85 -3.47
N VAL A 99 11.04 6.76 -3.18
CA VAL A 99 9.62 6.50 -3.38
C VAL A 99 9.27 6.73 -4.85
N CYS A 100 8.73 5.70 -5.50
CA CYS A 100 8.30 5.79 -6.89
C CYS A 100 7.16 6.81 -7.03
N PRO A 101 7.32 7.85 -7.86
CA PRO A 101 6.29 8.86 -8.08
C PRO A 101 5.05 8.29 -8.79
N ARG A 102 5.21 7.16 -9.48
CA ARG A 102 4.15 6.53 -10.27
C ARG A 102 3.20 5.70 -9.41
N CYS A 103 3.75 4.80 -8.59
CA CYS A 103 2.96 3.84 -7.81
C CYS A 103 3.06 4.04 -6.28
N GLY A 104 3.99 4.87 -5.82
CA GLY A 104 4.23 5.12 -4.40
C GLY A 104 5.00 4.01 -3.66
N GLU A 105 5.46 2.97 -4.36
CA GLU A 105 6.30 1.92 -3.79
C GLU A 105 7.77 2.35 -3.69
N MET A 106 8.55 1.68 -2.84
CA MET A 106 10.01 1.86 -2.84
C MET A 106 10.60 1.33 -4.16
N MET A 107 11.53 2.08 -4.72
CA MET A 107 12.31 1.72 -5.90
C MET A 107 13.79 1.78 -5.58
N ASP A 108 14.56 0.91 -6.25
CA ASP A 108 15.99 0.76 -6.01
C ASP A 108 16.78 1.70 -6.93
N PHE A 109 17.84 2.30 -6.39
CA PHE A 109 18.82 3.04 -7.19
C PHE A 109 19.86 2.08 -7.77
N VAL A 110 20.02 2.11 -9.08
CA VAL A 110 21.04 1.36 -9.81
C VAL A 110 22.14 2.34 -10.19
N GLU A 111 23.32 2.16 -9.57
CA GLU A 111 24.53 2.89 -9.93
C GLU A 111 25.04 2.44 -11.30
N GLY A 112 25.40 3.41 -12.13
CA GLY A 112 25.94 3.18 -13.46
C GLY A 112 27.26 2.42 -13.40
N GLN A 113 27.33 1.32 -14.15
CA GLN A 113 28.54 0.49 -14.26
C GLN A 113 29.17 0.64 -15.63
N ALA A 114 30.46 0.31 -15.75
CA ALA A 114 31.08 0.16 -17.07
C ALA A 114 30.32 -0.90 -17.89
N VAL A 115 30.28 -0.72 -19.21
CA VAL A 115 29.62 -1.66 -20.13
C VAL A 115 30.18 -3.06 -19.91
N ARG A 116 29.31 -4.02 -19.62
CA ARG A 116 29.65 -5.44 -19.49
C ARG A 116 28.92 -6.24 -20.56
N LEU A 117 29.49 -7.37 -20.94
CA LEU A 117 28.82 -8.33 -21.80
C LEU A 117 27.95 -9.23 -20.92
N VAL A 118 26.65 -9.22 -21.16
CA VAL A 118 25.68 -10.15 -20.57
C VAL A 118 25.17 -11.02 -21.72
N ASP A 119 25.40 -12.33 -21.65
CA ASP A 119 25.06 -13.28 -22.72
C ASP A 119 25.59 -12.91 -24.12
N GLY A 120 26.78 -12.30 -24.16
CA GLY A 120 27.44 -11.86 -25.40
C GLY A 120 26.89 -10.55 -25.99
N ILE A 121 25.89 -9.93 -25.35
CA ILE A 121 25.31 -8.65 -25.74
C ILE A 121 25.85 -7.56 -24.79
N PRO A 122 26.33 -6.41 -25.30
CA PRO A 122 26.75 -5.31 -24.45
C PRO A 122 25.54 -4.73 -23.70
N ASP A 123 25.60 -4.79 -22.37
CA ASP A 123 24.59 -4.21 -21.50
C ASP A 123 24.73 -2.68 -21.49
N MET A 124 23.84 -2.02 -22.23
CA MET A 124 23.72 -0.57 -22.30
C MET A 124 22.71 0.00 -21.29
N GLU A 125 21.96 -0.86 -20.59
CA GLU A 125 20.86 -0.45 -19.71
C GLU A 125 21.40 0.07 -18.36
N ASN A 126 22.40 -0.61 -17.81
CA ASN A 126 23.00 -0.30 -16.51
C ASN A 126 24.22 0.62 -16.60
N VAL A 127 24.48 1.23 -17.75
CA VAL A 127 25.65 2.11 -17.95
C VAL A 127 25.49 3.46 -17.25
N LYS A 128 24.25 3.91 -17.10
CA LYS A 128 23.92 5.19 -16.44
C LYS A 128 23.11 4.95 -15.20
N ASP A 129 23.35 5.80 -14.20
CA ASP A 129 22.55 5.87 -12.99
C ASP A 129 21.06 6.00 -13.31
N HIS A 130 20.25 5.14 -12.73
CA HIS A 130 18.81 5.19 -12.87
C HIS A 130 18.11 4.62 -11.63
N PHE A 131 16.84 4.99 -11.44
CA PHE A 131 15.98 4.30 -10.48
C PHE A 131 15.10 3.30 -11.20
N TYR A 132 14.95 2.12 -10.62
CA TYR A 132 14.11 1.05 -11.16
C TYR A 132 13.07 0.61 -10.16
N CYS A 133 11.80 0.70 -10.55
CA CYS A 133 10.68 0.26 -9.72
C CYS A 133 10.17 -1.11 -10.16
N LYS A 134 10.39 -2.14 -9.33
CA LYS A 134 9.92 -3.52 -9.56
C LYS A 134 8.40 -3.64 -9.63
N ARG A 135 7.65 -2.78 -8.94
CA ARG A 135 6.18 -2.85 -8.87
C ARG A 135 5.48 -2.39 -10.14
N CYS A 136 6.01 -1.36 -10.81
CA CYS A 136 5.40 -0.78 -12.01
C CYS A 136 6.31 -0.82 -13.24
N ASN A 137 7.40 -1.59 -13.16
CA ASN A 137 8.40 -1.80 -14.21
C ASN A 137 8.87 -0.49 -14.87
N SER A 138 8.97 0.58 -14.08
CA SER A 138 9.30 1.93 -14.57
C SER A 138 10.75 2.27 -14.26
N THR A 139 11.45 2.80 -15.26
CA THR A 139 12.86 3.17 -15.17
C THR A 139 13.01 4.68 -15.27
N PHE A 140 13.57 5.30 -14.25
CA PHE A 140 13.83 6.75 -14.21
C PHE A 140 15.30 7.01 -14.46
N ARG A 141 15.63 7.54 -15.64
CA ARG A 141 17.00 7.86 -16.06
C ARG A 141 17.30 9.33 -15.82
N ARG A 142 18.53 9.63 -15.40
CA ARG A 142 18.98 11.01 -15.23
C ARG A 142 19.08 11.70 -16.59
N LEU A 143 18.50 12.89 -16.69
CA LEU A 143 18.70 13.79 -17.83
C LEU A 143 20.14 14.33 -17.80
N ALA A 144 20.83 14.24 -18.94
CA ALA A 144 22.25 14.57 -19.05
C ALA A 144 22.56 15.95 -18.44
N MET A 145 23.60 16.01 -17.60
CA MET A 145 24.06 17.23 -16.91
C MET A 145 23.04 17.87 -15.94
N THR A 146 21.98 17.16 -15.54
CA THR A 146 21.02 17.66 -14.54
C THR A 146 20.82 16.68 -13.38
N ASN A 147 20.12 17.14 -12.34
CA ASN A 147 19.63 16.30 -11.24
C ASN A 147 18.17 15.85 -11.45
N TYR A 148 17.62 16.09 -12.65
CA TYR A 148 16.28 15.67 -13.00
C TYR A 148 16.31 14.27 -13.60
N PHE A 149 15.28 13.51 -13.27
CA PHE A 149 15.07 12.17 -13.79
C PHE A 149 13.84 12.19 -14.69
N GLN A 150 14.00 11.60 -15.87
CA GLN A 150 12.92 11.34 -16.80
C GLN A 150 12.63 9.84 -16.80
N TRP A 151 11.36 9.50 -16.80
CA TRP A 151 10.92 8.12 -16.83
C TRP A 151 10.99 7.54 -18.26
N SER A 152 11.09 6.22 -18.34
CA SER A 152 10.93 5.42 -19.55
C SER A 152 10.21 4.11 -19.17
N GLU A 153 9.32 3.67 -20.05
CA GLU A 153 8.73 2.33 -20.00
C GLU A 153 9.59 1.38 -20.82
N LYS A 154 9.68 0.13 -20.38
CA LYS A 154 10.34 -0.95 -21.11
C LYS A 154 9.31 -1.73 -21.90
#